data_AF-A0A1D6NJT6-F1
#
_entry.id   AF-A0A1D6NJT6-F1
#
_cell.length_a   1.000
_cell.length_b   1.000
_cell.length_c   1.000
_cell.angle_alpha   90.00
_cell.angle_beta   90.00
_cell.angle_gamma   90.00
#
_symmetry.space_group_name_H-M   'P 1'
#
loop_
_entity.id
_entity.type
_entity.pdbx_description
1 polymer ?
#
loop_
_entity_poly.entity_id
_entity_poly.type
_entity_poly.pdbx_seq_one_letter_code
_entity_poly.pdbx_strand_id
1 'polypeptide(L)'
;MIPGQGTPLTIEQSQKEEKTCLMVFDCRGYEPVEFSFGAGWKAESVHGTPFEIDCSEDEFSEYDEKGECPVELSKLQSTFKVVKKHEKGGKTRFV
;
A
#
# COMPACT_ATOMS: atom_id res chain seq x y z
N MET A 1 3.15 -12.50 -7.38
CA MET A 1 2.22 -11.34 -7.35
C MET A 1 1.39 -11.38 -8.62
N ILE A 2 0.09 -11.06 -8.52
CA ILE A 2 -0.80 -10.91 -9.67
C ILE A 2 -0.94 -9.40 -9.97
N PRO A 3 -0.46 -8.92 -11.13
CA PRO A 3 -0.53 -7.50 -11.49
C PRO A 3 -1.97 -6.97 -11.54
N GLY A 4 -2.14 -5.69 -11.18
CA GLY A 4 -3.43 -4.99 -11.30
C GLY A 4 -4.48 -5.34 -10.24
N GLN A 5 -4.12 -6.09 -9.19
CA GLN A 5 -5.03 -6.43 -8.09
C GLN A 5 -4.82 -5.56 -6.83
N GLY A 6 -3.81 -4.69 -6.84
CA GLY A 6 -3.52 -3.77 -5.75
C GLY A 6 -4.24 -2.43 -5.89
N THR A 7 -4.53 -1.80 -4.77
CA THR A 7 -5.04 -0.43 -4.67
C THR A 7 -4.13 0.40 -3.77
N PRO A 8 -3.80 1.65 -4.15
CA PRO A 8 -3.08 2.56 -3.25
C PRO A 8 -3.81 2.76 -1.92
N LEU A 9 -3.06 3.08 -0.86
CA LEU A 9 -3.63 3.57 0.40
C LEU A 9 -3.86 5.07 0.26
N THR A 10 -5.07 5.54 0.59
CA THR A 10 -5.37 6.98 0.59
C THR A 10 -5.35 7.56 2.00
N ILE A 11 -5.24 8.88 2.10
CA ILE A 11 -5.28 9.59 3.38
C ILE A 11 -6.59 9.34 4.13
N GLU A 12 -7.73 9.29 3.42
CA GLU A 12 -9.04 9.05 4.04
C GLU A 12 -9.15 7.64 4.63
N GLN A 13 -8.54 6.64 3.98
CA GLN A 13 -8.46 5.27 4.50
C GLN A 13 -7.56 5.23 5.73
N SER A 14 -6.39 5.85 5.66
CA SER A 14 -5.43 5.90 6.77
C SER A 14 -6.04 6.57 8.01
N GLN A 15 -6.74 7.69 7.84
CA GLN A 15 -7.40 8.41 8.94
C GLN A 15 -8.52 7.60 9.61
N LYS A 16 -9.09 6.62 8.91
CA LYS A 16 -10.10 5.68 9.45
C LYS A 16 -9.49 4.37 9.96
N GLU A 17 -8.16 4.26 9.96
CA GLU A 17 -7.43 3.04 10.28
C GLU A 17 -7.85 1.84 9.39
N GLU A 18 -8.29 2.13 8.16
CA GLU A 18 -8.68 1.13 7.18
C GLU A 18 -7.45 0.55 6.47
N LYS A 19 -7.54 -0.73 6.11
CA LYS A 19 -6.52 -1.41 5.32
C LYS A 19 -6.91 -1.42 3.84
N THR A 20 -5.96 -1.16 2.97
CA THR A 20 -6.11 -1.34 1.52
C THR A 20 -5.56 -2.70 1.07
N CYS A 21 -6.09 -3.25 -0.02
CA CYS A 21 -5.52 -4.44 -0.64
C CYS A 21 -4.32 -4.04 -1.50
N LEU A 22 -3.11 -4.18 -0.97
CA LEU A 22 -1.92 -3.67 -1.65
C LEU A 22 -1.48 -4.56 -2.82
N MET A 23 -1.60 -5.87 -2.67
CA MET A 23 -1.19 -6.85 -3.67
C MET A 23 -1.82 -8.22 -3.40
N VAL A 24 -1.89 -9.04 -4.45
CA VAL A 24 -2.33 -10.43 -4.37
C VAL A 24 -1.21 -11.35 -4.85
N PHE A 25 -1.00 -12.48 -4.18
CA PHE A 25 -0.02 -13.49 -4.55
C PHE A 25 -0.72 -14.78 -5.00
N ASP A 26 -0.24 -15.40 -6.09
CA ASP A 26 -0.56 -16.79 -6.42
C ASP A 26 0.44 -17.68 -5.69
N CYS A 27 -0.01 -18.31 -4.60
CA CYS A 27 0.81 -19.09 -3.69
C CYS A 27 0.76 -20.59 -4.07
N ARG A 28 1.92 -21.21 -4.31
CA ARG A 28 2.04 -22.63 -4.68
C ARG A 28 3.06 -23.34 -3.78
N GLY A 29 2.60 -23.78 -2.61
CA GLY A 29 3.43 -24.45 -1.61
C GLY A 29 4.20 -23.52 -0.66
N TYR A 30 4.04 -22.20 -0.81
CA TYR A 30 4.59 -21.19 0.09
C TYR A 30 3.56 -20.11 0.35
N GLU A 31 3.42 -19.69 1.60
CA GLU A 31 2.51 -18.60 2.00
C GLU A 31 3.32 -17.49 2.67
N PRO A 32 3.06 -16.21 2.33
CA PRO A 32 3.70 -15.10 2.99
C PRO A 32 3.14 -14.95 4.42
N VAL A 33 4.04 -14.75 5.38
CA VAL A 33 3.69 -14.60 6.80
C VAL A 33 3.94 -13.18 7.32
N GLU A 34 4.82 -12.45 6.68
CA GLU A 34 5.24 -11.10 7.07
C GLU A 34 5.65 -10.29 5.83
N PHE A 35 5.61 -8.96 5.95
CA PHE A 35 5.97 -8.04 4.89
C PHE A 35 6.91 -6.97 5.43
N SER A 36 8.07 -6.82 4.79
CA SER A 36 9.00 -5.72 5.00
C SER A 36 8.74 -4.66 3.94
N PHE A 37 8.48 -3.42 4.36
CA PHE A 37 8.12 -2.34 3.44
C PHE A 37 9.32 -1.88 2.59
N GLY A 38 10.48 -1.62 3.20
CA GLY A 38 11.70 -1.26 2.47
C GLY A 38 11.55 -0.03 1.56
N ALA A 39 12.40 0.06 0.53
CA ALA A 39 12.45 1.20 -0.38
C ALA A 39 11.60 1.05 -1.64
N GLY A 40 11.38 2.16 -2.35
CA GLY A 40 10.78 2.18 -3.69
C GLY A 40 9.29 2.49 -3.72
N TRP A 41 8.74 2.96 -2.60
CA TRP A 41 7.37 3.45 -2.53
C TRP A 41 7.24 4.80 -3.23
N LYS A 42 6.05 5.10 -3.72
CA LYS A 42 5.71 6.39 -4.31
C LYS A 42 4.42 6.89 -3.71
N ALA A 43 4.39 8.18 -3.37
CA ALA A 43 3.19 8.85 -2.92
C ALA A 43 3.10 10.24 -3.54
N GLU A 44 1.93 10.83 -3.39
CA GLU A 44 1.65 12.21 -3.73
C GLU A 44 1.03 12.86 -2.49
N SER A 45 1.52 14.02 -2.08
CA SER A 45 0.91 14.78 -0.99
C SER A 45 -0.48 15.28 -1.37
N VAL A 46 -1.24 15.75 -0.38
CA VAL A 46 -2.53 16.42 -0.63
C VAL A 46 -2.41 17.68 -1.50
N HIS A 47 -1.21 18.23 -1.64
CA HIS A 47 -0.91 19.38 -2.49
C HIS A 47 -0.37 18.98 -3.88
N GLY A 48 -0.25 17.69 -4.17
CA GLY A 48 0.19 17.19 -5.47
C GLY A 48 1.71 17.11 -5.63
N THR A 49 2.46 17.11 -4.53
CA THR A 49 3.93 16.95 -4.57
C THR A 49 4.28 15.47 -4.56
N PRO A 50 5.02 14.96 -5.56
CA PRO A 50 5.41 13.55 -5.60
C PRO A 50 6.60 13.26 -4.68
N PHE A 51 6.58 12.11 -4.01
CA PHE A 51 7.66 11.63 -3.16
C PHE A 51 8.07 10.20 -3.55
N GLU A 52 9.39 9.94 -3.54
CA GLU A 52 9.94 8.58 -3.46
C GLU A 52 10.23 8.28 -1.99
N ILE A 53 9.73 7.15 -1.52
CA ILE A 53 9.67 6.83 -0.10
C ILE A 53 10.47 5.56 0.17
N ASP A 54 11.28 5.63 1.23
CA ASP A 54 11.93 4.49 1.85
C ASP A 54 11.35 4.26 3.24
N CYS A 55 10.74 3.09 3.44
CA CYS A 55 10.15 2.63 4.69
C CYS A 55 10.96 1.48 5.30
N SER A 56 12.27 1.40 5.03
CA SER A 56 13.16 0.42 5.66
C SER A 56 13.31 0.63 7.17
N GLU A 57 13.02 1.83 7.67
CA GLU A 57 12.96 2.17 9.10
C GLU A 57 11.51 2.19 9.65
N ASP A 58 10.54 1.61 8.92
CA ASP A 58 9.11 1.58 9.24
C ASP A 58 8.41 2.95 9.35
N GLU A 59 9.13 4.03 9.05
CA GLU A 59 8.64 5.40 8.99
C GLU A 59 9.30 6.19 7.86
N PHE A 60 8.66 7.31 7.51
CA PHE A 60 9.14 8.29 6.55
C PHE A 60 8.64 9.66 6.99
N SER A 61 9.50 10.67 6.98
CA SER A 61 9.11 12.05 7.25
C SER A 61 9.91 13.00 6.38
N GLU A 62 9.22 13.97 5.77
CA GLU A 62 9.80 15.00 4.92
C GLU A 62 8.96 16.29 5.02
N TYR A 63 9.38 17.35 4.33
CA TYR A 63 8.63 18.60 4.26
C TYR A 63 8.13 18.87 2.83
N ASP A 64 6.83 19.13 2.67
CA ASP A 64 6.25 19.53 1.39
C ASP A 64 6.34 21.05 1.23
N GLU A 65 7.37 21.51 0.50
CA GLU A 65 7.59 22.93 0.20
C GLU A 65 6.40 23.60 -0.51
N LYS A 66 5.63 22.87 -1.31
CA LYS A 66 4.47 23.43 -2.02
C LYS A 66 3.27 23.63 -1.08
N GLY A 67 3.13 22.71 -0.12
CA GLY A 67 2.08 22.76 0.90
C GLY A 67 2.45 23.58 2.14
N GLU A 68 3.73 23.91 2.28
CA GLU A 68 4.33 24.50 3.49
C GLU A 68 3.99 23.69 4.75
N CYS A 69 4.00 22.36 4.65
CA CYS A 69 3.60 21.46 5.74
C CYS A 69 4.47 20.19 5.82
N PRO A 70 4.65 19.62 7.03
CA PRO A 70 5.31 18.32 7.18
C PRO A 70 4.43 17.21 6.60
N VAL A 71 5.09 16.21 6.01
CA VAL A 71 4.45 14.96 5.56
C VAL A 71 5.10 13.78 6.26
N GLU A 72 4.29 12.81 6.66
CA GLU A 72 4.75 11.66 7.44
C GLU A 72 3.99 10.40 7.04
N LEU A 73 4.70 9.27 7.01
CA LEU A 73 4.15 7.93 7.06
C LEU A 73 4.78 7.20 8.24
N SER A 74 3.96 6.71 9.16
CA SER A 74 4.44 5.98 10.33
C SER A 74 3.44 4.91 10.74
N LYS A 75 3.85 4.03 11.67
CA LYS A 75 3.02 2.94 12.19
C LYS A 75 2.52 2.01 11.08
N LEU A 76 3.37 1.73 10.10
CA LEU A 76 3.04 0.87 8.99
C LEU A 76 2.68 -0.54 9.50
N GLN A 77 1.59 -1.09 8.97
CA GLN A 77 1.12 -2.42 9.34
C GLN A 77 0.71 -3.19 8.10
N SER A 78 1.04 -4.48 8.08
CA SER A 78 0.65 -5.41 7.04
C SER A 78 -0.07 -6.61 7.64
N THR A 79 -0.97 -7.21 6.87
CA THR A 79 -1.59 -8.50 7.21
C THR A 79 -1.89 -9.24 5.93
N PHE A 80 -1.71 -10.56 5.94
CA PHE A 80 -2.13 -11.43 4.85
C PHE A 80 -3.51 -12.03 5.15
N LYS A 81 -4.34 -12.11 4.10
CA LYS A 81 -5.63 -12.79 4.13
C LYS A 81 -5.75 -13.66 2.88
N VAL A 82 -6.26 -14.88 3.04
CA VAL A 82 -6.60 -15.72 1.90
C VAL A 82 -7.83 -15.13 1.20
N VAL A 83 -7.71 -14.91 -0.10
CA VAL A 83 -8.75 -14.32 -0.95
C VAL A 83 -9.29 -15.36 -1.92
N LYS A 84 -10.57 -15.24 -2.26
CA LYS A 84 -11.22 -16.12 -3.24
C LYS A 84 -11.18 -15.49 -4.62
N LYS A 85 -10.90 -16.30 -5.63
CA LYS A 85 -11.01 -15.89 -7.02
C LYS A 85 -12.49 -15.83 -7.42
N HIS A 86 -12.93 -14.66 -7.87
CA HIS A 86 -14.25 -14.44 -8.43
C HIS A 86 -14.15 -14.01 -9.88
N GLU A 87 -14.81 -14.74 -10.78
CA GLU A 87 -14.88 -14.43 -12.20
C GLU A 87 -16.31 -14.01 -12.57
N LYS A 88 -16.46 -12.82 -13.17
CA LYS A 88 -17.74 -12.35 -13.69
C LYS A 88 -17.52 -11.50 -14.94
N GLY A 89 -18.16 -11.88 -16.05
CA GLY A 89 -18.10 -11.13 -17.31
C GLY A 89 -16.69 -10.96 -17.86
N GLY A 90 -15.83 -11.98 -17.75
CA GLY A 90 -14.43 -11.93 -18.22
C GLY A 90 -13.46 -11.15 -17.32
N LYS A 91 -13.94 -10.56 -16.21
CA LYS A 91 -13.09 -9.90 -15.22
C LYS A 91 -12.87 -10.82 -14.02
N THR A 92 -11.60 -10.94 -13.61
CA THR A 92 -11.19 -11.63 -12.38
C THR A 92 -11.00 -10.60 -11.28
N ARG A 93 -11.58 -10.87 -10.10
CA ARG A 93 -11.32 -10.13 -8.87
C ARG A 93 -10.99 -11.12 -7.76
N PHE A 94 -10.15 -10.70 -6.82
CA PHE A 94 -9.87 -11.44 -5.61
C PHE A 94 -10.48 -10.69 -4.43
N VAL A 95 -11.35 -11.35 -3.68
CA VAL A 95 -12.08 -10.78 -2.53
C VAL A 95 -12.09 -11.72 -1.34
#